data_AF-A0A159Z799-F1
#
_entry.id   AF-A0A159Z799-F1
#
_cell.length_a   1.000
_cell.length_b   1.000
_cell.length_c   1.000
_cell.angle_alpha   90.00
_cell.angle_beta   90.00
_cell.angle_gamma   90.00
#
_symmetry.space_group_name_H-M   'P 1'
#
loop_
_entity.id
_entity.type
_entity.pdbx_description
1 polymer ?
#
loop_
_entity_poly.entity_id
_entity_poly.type
_entity_poly.pdbx_seq_one_letter_code
_entity_poly.pdbx_strand_id
1 'polypeptide(L)'
;MKIESIAVRNFRCFGAEWMEISLQEQVTAFVGGNGSGKTALFQALSRLFGVTRADRSVTKKDFHIAQDEEELPNGRALEIECLLGFPELDEEEDEDASAIPDFFNHMAASGPDEPLKVRMRLVARWIEDGTPDGTVEEDIRWITTLGNEL
;
A
#
# COMPACT_ATOMS: atom_id res chain seq x y z
N MET A 1 -13.79 7.04 -5.93
CA MET A 1 -12.63 6.46 -5.18
C MET A 1 -11.31 7.00 -5.73
N LYS A 2 -10.43 7.49 -4.86
CA LYS A 2 -9.05 7.91 -5.17
C LYS A 2 -8.07 7.40 -4.12
N ILE A 3 -6.79 7.28 -4.45
CA ILE A 3 -5.73 7.00 -3.46
C ILE A 3 -5.26 8.34 -2.90
N GLU A 4 -5.41 8.55 -1.58
CA GLU A 4 -5.00 9.78 -0.89
C GLU A 4 -3.57 9.71 -0.39
N SER A 5 -3.14 8.55 0.09
CA SER A 5 -1.75 8.32 0.47
C SER A 5 -1.32 6.88 0.25
N ILE A 6 -0.02 6.71 0.10
CA ILE A 6 0.65 5.42 0.13
C ILE A 6 1.77 5.47 1.17
N ALA A 7 1.80 4.47 2.04
CA ALA A 7 2.89 4.26 2.99
C ALA A 7 3.57 2.91 2.69
N VAL A 8 4.90 2.89 2.71
CA VAL A 8 5.69 1.70 2.42
C VAL A 8 6.82 1.52 3.43
N ARG A 9 7.09 0.27 3.81
CA ARG A 9 8.30 -0.11 4.55
C ARG A 9 8.82 -1.48 4.12
N ASN A 10 10.13 -1.67 4.26
CA ASN A 10 10.87 -2.86 3.84
C ASN A 10 10.64 -3.24 2.36
N PHE A 11 10.34 -2.27 1.51
CA PHE A 11 10.07 -2.47 0.09
C PHE A 11 11.18 -1.86 -0.76
N ARG A 12 12.02 -2.71 -1.34
CA ARG A 12 13.11 -2.35 -2.27
C ARG A 12 14.08 -1.32 -1.70
N CYS A 13 13.97 -0.06 -2.10
CA CYS A 13 14.82 1.02 -1.60
C CYS A 13 14.27 1.68 -0.33
N PHE A 14 13.04 1.35 0.07
CA PHE A 14 12.43 1.85 1.30
C PHE A 14 12.80 0.91 2.45
N GLY A 15 13.50 1.47 3.45
CA GLY A 15 13.99 0.74 4.62
C GLY A 15 12.89 0.33 5.60
N ALA A 16 13.30 -0.04 6.81
CA ALA A 16 12.38 -0.52 7.85
C ALA A 16 11.43 0.58 8.37
N GLU A 17 11.83 1.85 8.26
CA GLU A 17 10.99 3.00 8.61
C GLU A 17 9.89 3.21 7.57
N TRP A 18 8.72 3.64 8.03
CA TRP A 18 7.62 3.99 7.14
C TRP A 18 7.96 5.24 6.32
N MET A 19 7.83 5.11 5.00
CA MET A 19 7.80 6.23 4.08
C MET A 19 6.37 6.46 3.63
N GLU A 20 5.76 7.56 4.08
CA GLU A 20 4.42 7.98 3.66
C GLU A 20 4.49 9.09 2.61
N ILE A 21 3.63 8.98 1.61
CA ILE A 21 3.53 9.94 0.51
C ILE A 21 2.05 10.25 0.25
N SER A 22 1.68 11.50 0.44
CA SER A 22 0.36 12.02 0.07
C SER A 22 0.26 12.24 -1.43
N LEU A 23 -0.87 11.87 -2.01
CA LEU A 23 -1.19 12.05 -3.42
C LEU A 23 -2.22 13.19 -3.56
N GLN A 24 -1.98 14.04 -4.54
CA GLN A 24 -2.90 15.11 -4.92
C GLN A 24 -4.10 14.54 -5.66
N GLU A 25 -5.24 15.22 -5.54
CA GLU A 25 -6.51 14.81 -6.14
C GLU A 25 -6.47 14.65 -7.67
N GLN A 26 -5.78 15.56 -8.36
CA GLN A 26 -5.74 15.57 -9.82
C GLN A 26 -4.49 14.88 -10.37
N VAL A 27 -3.33 15.48 -10.14
CA VAL A 27 -2.06 15.01 -10.71
C VAL A 27 -0.98 15.07 -9.64
N THR A 28 -0.34 13.92 -9.41
CA THR A 28 0.87 13.83 -8.57
C THR A 28 2.07 13.51 -9.46
N ALA A 29 3.10 14.36 -9.41
CA ALA A 29 4.33 14.16 -10.16
C ALA A 29 5.49 13.79 -9.22
N PHE A 30 6.12 12.64 -9.46
CA PHE A 30 7.32 12.22 -8.74
C PHE A 30 8.59 12.62 -9.49
N VAL A 31 9.40 13.49 -8.88
CA VAL A 31 10.66 13.98 -9.48
C VAL A 31 11.84 13.64 -8.57
N GLY A 32 12.95 13.18 -9.16
CA GLY A 32 14.16 12.81 -8.44
C GLY A 32 15.15 12.05 -9.32
N GLY A 33 16.37 11.83 -8.83
CA GLY A 33 17.42 11.08 -9.56
C GLY A 33 17.15 9.58 -9.70
N ASN A 34 18.02 8.87 -10.43
CA ASN A 34 17.94 7.41 -10.51
C ASN A 34 18.14 6.79 -9.12
N GLY A 35 17.37 5.74 -8.80
CA GLY A 35 17.41 5.10 -7.48
C GLY A 35 16.66 5.84 -6.37
N SER A 36 16.05 7.00 -6.62
CA SER A 36 15.33 7.78 -5.61
C SER A 36 13.96 7.22 -5.18
N GLY A 37 13.63 5.98 -5.56
CA GLY A 37 12.38 5.30 -5.16
C GLY A 37 11.11 5.58 -5.98
N LYS A 38 11.13 6.46 -6.98
CA LYS A 38 9.95 6.75 -7.83
C LYS A 38 9.34 5.48 -8.46
N THR A 39 10.19 4.70 -9.13
CA THR A 39 9.78 3.45 -9.77
C THR A 39 9.38 2.38 -8.74
N ALA A 40 10.00 2.38 -7.56
CA ALA A 40 9.61 1.47 -6.50
C ALA A 40 8.19 1.80 -6.01
N LEU A 41 7.83 3.08 -5.85
CA LEU A 41 6.49 3.47 -5.43
C LEU A 41 5.39 3.02 -6.41
N PHE A 42 5.60 3.21 -7.71
CA PHE A 42 4.67 2.69 -8.71
C PHE A 42 4.54 1.16 -8.67
N GLN A 43 5.65 0.46 -8.37
CA GLN A 43 5.61 -1.00 -8.26
C GLN A 43 4.94 -1.46 -6.96
N ALA A 44 5.02 -0.68 -5.87
CA ALA A 44 4.24 -0.91 -4.66
C ALA A 44 2.73 -0.76 -4.92
N LEU A 45 2.32 0.31 -5.63
CA LEU A 45 0.94 0.47 -6.10
C LEU A 45 0.50 -0.71 -7.00
N SER A 46 1.40 -1.19 -7.87
CA SER A 46 1.14 -2.36 -8.70
C SER A 46 0.93 -3.64 -7.88
N ARG A 47 1.59 -3.81 -6.73
CA ARG A 47 1.35 -4.98 -5.85
C ARG A 47 -0.08 -5.01 -5.30
N LEU A 48 -0.65 -3.84 -5.02
CA LEU A 48 -2.03 -3.72 -4.56
C LEU A 48 -3.05 -3.76 -5.71
N PHE A 49 -2.81 -3.00 -6.78
CA PHE A 49 -3.82 -2.66 -7.79
C PHE A 49 -3.49 -3.11 -9.22
N GLY A 50 -2.40 -3.86 -9.40
CA GLY A 50 -1.99 -4.37 -10.71
C GLY A 50 -3.10 -5.18 -11.39
N VAL A 51 -3.17 -5.13 -12.71
CA VAL A 51 -4.26 -5.78 -13.48
C VAL A 51 -4.05 -7.29 -13.51
N THR A 52 -2.81 -7.73 -13.74
CA THR A 52 -2.49 -9.17 -13.78
C THR A 52 -2.07 -9.69 -12.41
N ARG A 53 -2.11 -11.01 -12.26
CA ARG A 53 -1.55 -11.66 -11.06
C ARG A 53 -0.07 -11.36 -10.90
N ALA A 54 0.70 -11.36 -12.00
CA ALA A 54 2.14 -11.08 -11.97
C ALA A 54 2.45 -9.66 -11.47
N ASP A 55 1.61 -8.68 -11.85
CA ASP A 55 1.72 -7.30 -11.37
C ASP A 55 1.49 -7.21 -9.86
N ARG A 56 0.53 -7.99 -9.35
CA ARG A 56 0.16 -8.02 -7.93
C ARG A 56 1.09 -8.86 -7.04
N SER A 57 1.68 -9.94 -7.57
CA SER A 57 2.46 -10.90 -6.77
C SER A 57 3.77 -10.32 -6.24
N VAL A 58 4.00 -10.47 -4.95
CA VAL A 58 5.24 -10.07 -4.29
C VAL A 58 6.32 -11.13 -4.52
N THR A 59 7.55 -10.69 -4.74
CA THR A 59 8.70 -11.56 -4.97
C THR A 59 9.84 -11.24 -4.00
N LYS A 60 10.82 -12.14 -3.85
CA LYS A 60 12.03 -11.90 -3.05
C LYS A 60 12.73 -10.56 -3.36
N LYS A 61 12.69 -10.12 -4.62
CA LYS A 61 13.30 -8.84 -5.07
C LYS A 61 12.58 -7.59 -4.58
N ASP A 62 11.36 -7.72 -4.08
CA ASP A 62 10.60 -6.60 -3.54
C ASP A 62 11.01 -6.27 -2.12
N PHE A 63 11.65 -7.19 -1.39
CA PHE A 63 12.09 -6.95 -0.02
C PHE A 63 13.33 -6.07 0.01
N HIS A 64 13.34 -5.12 0.94
CA HIS A 64 14.52 -4.33 1.24
C HIS A 64 15.57 -5.18 1.95
N ILE A 65 16.82 -5.04 1.51
CA ILE A 65 18.02 -5.58 2.14
C ILE A 65 18.87 -4.38 2.51
N ALA A 66 19.20 -4.22 3.78
CA ALA A 66 20.01 -3.10 4.25
C ALA A 66 21.46 -3.24 3.77
N GLN A 67 22.23 -2.15 3.78
CA GLN A 67 23.61 -2.17 3.26
C GLN A 67 24.55 -3.06 4.08
N ASP A 68 24.24 -3.26 5.35
CA ASP A 68 24.95 -4.11 6.29
C ASP A 68 24.42 -5.56 6.30
N GLU A 69 23.46 -5.89 5.44
CA GLU A 69 22.92 -7.24 5.27
C GLU A 69 23.43 -7.85 3.96
N GLU A 70 24.07 -9.03 4.05
CA GLU A 70 24.52 -9.76 2.86
C GLU A 70 23.37 -10.46 2.13
N GLU A 71 22.37 -10.92 2.90
CA GLU A 71 21.22 -11.65 2.39
C GLU A 71 19.93 -11.20 3.10
N LEU A 72 18.78 -11.49 2.48
CA LEU A 72 17.47 -11.22 3.06
C LEU A 72 17.23 -12.11 4.30
N PRO A 73 17.00 -11.54 5.49
CA PRO A 73 16.74 -12.36 6.68
C PRO A 73 15.45 -13.17 6.55
N ASN A 74 15.50 -14.43 7.01
CA ASN A 74 14.30 -15.27 7.08
C ASN A 74 13.21 -14.60 7.93
N GLY A 75 11.98 -14.60 7.41
CA GLY A 75 10.83 -14.01 8.06
C GLY A 75 10.72 -12.49 7.89
N ARG A 76 11.57 -11.83 7.09
CA ARG A 76 11.42 -10.39 6.81
C ARG A 76 10.02 -10.12 6.25
N ALA A 77 9.36 -9.11 6.82
CA ALA A 77 8.08 -8.63 6.33
C ALA A 77 8.25 -7.29 5.62
N LEU A 78 7.60 -7.15 4.46
CA LEU A 78 7.37 -5.86 3.81
C LEU A 78 5.89 -5.51 3.92
N GLU A 79 5.62 -4.20 3.97
CA GLU A 79 4.27 -3.67 4.10
C GLU A 79 4.05 -2.51 3.15
N ILE A 80 2.89 -2.54 2.49
CA ILE A 80 2.42 -1.48 1.61
C ILE A 80 1.00 -1.14 2.07
N GLU A 81 0.77 0.12 2.38
CA GLU A 81 -0.50 0.61 2.84
C GLU A 81 -1.01 1.73 1.93
N CYS A 82 -2.31 1.70 1.64
CA CYS A 82 -2.97 2.78 0.92
C CYS A 82 -4.19 3.26 1.70
N LEU A 83 -4.32 4.58 1.80
CA LEU A 83 -5.53 5.25 2.23
C LEU A 83 -6.31 5.67 0.99
N LEU A 84 -7.57 5.25 0.92
CA LEU A 84 -8.49 5.52 -0.17
C LEU A 84 -9.58 6.48 0.32
N GLY A 85 -9.81 7.54 -0.46
CA GLY A 85 -10.89 8.50 -0.26
C GLY A 85 -11.98 8.34 -1.31
N PHE A 86 -13.17 8.86 -1.01
CA PHE A 86 -14.35 8.78 -1.87
C PHE A 86 -14.98 10.17 -2.01
N PRO A 87 -14.40 11.06 -2.85
CA PRO A 87 -14.91 12.42 -3.04
C PRO A 87 -16.38 12.47 -3.45
N GLU A 88 -16.85 11.43 -4.16
CA GLU A 88 -18.24 11.27 -4.56
C GLU A 88 -19.24 11.19 -3.39
N LEU A 89 -18.78 10.95 -2.16
CA LEU A 89 -19.64 10.92 -0.97
C LEU A 89 -19.84 12.31 -0.34
N ASP A 90 -19.03 13.30 -0.71
CA ASP A 90 -19.08 14.66 -0.18
C ASP A 90 -19.97 15.59 -1.03
N GLU A 91 -20.40 15.15 -2.22
CA GLU A 91 -21.26 15.92 -3.14
C GLU A 91 -22.75 15.66 -2.80
N GLU A 92 -23.46 16.68 -2.27
CA GLU A 92 -24.86 16.58 -1.81
C GLU A 92 -25.92 16.38 -2.94
N GLU A 93 -25.57 16.11 -4.20
CA GLU A 93 -26.50 16.28 -5.33
C GLU A 93 -26.60 15.16 -6.38
N ASP A 94 -26.20 13.91 -6.11
CA ASP A 94 -26.52 12.80 -7.02
C ASP A 94 -27.38 11.71 -6.36
N GLU A 95 -28.69 11.71 -6.68
CA GLU A 95 -29.63 10.62 -6.36
C GLU A 95 -29.20 9.25 -6.96
N ASP A 96 -28.21 9.26 -7.86
CA ASP A 96 -27.59 8.11 -8.52
C ASP A 96 -26.14 7.88 -8.05
N ALA A 97 -25.81 8.20 -6.80
CA ALA A 97 -24.59 7.69 -6.15
C ALA A 97 -24.72 6.16 -6.00
N SER A 98 -24.55 5.45 -7.13
CA SER A 98 -24.46 4.01 -7.23
C SER A 98 -23.47 3.58 -6.18
N ALA A 99 -24.04 3.00 -5.14
CA ALA A 99 -23.38 2.64 -3.91
C ALA A 99 -22.00 2.05 -4.17
N ILE A 100 -21.14 2.13 -3.16
CA ILE A 100 -19.94 1.34 -3.09
C ILE A 100 -20.21 0.17 -2.12
N PRO A 101 -21.07 -0.83 -2.44
CA PRO A 101 -21.37 -1.93 -1.53
C PRO A 101 -20.12 -2.69 -1.09
N ASP A 102 -19.15 -2.83 -2.00
CA ASP A 102 -17.99 -3.70 -1.80
C ASP A 102 -17.05 -3.19 -0.70
N PHE A 103 -17.08 -1.89 -0.40
CA PHE A 103 -16.18 -1.27 0.57
C PHE A 103 -16.89 -0.79 1.84
N PHE A 104 -18.23 -0.75 1.88
CA PHE A 104 -18.99 -0.19 3.00
C PHE A 104 -18.62 -0.84 4.35
N ASN A 105 -18.39 -2.16 4.37
CA ASN A 105 -17.99 -2.89 5.59
C ASN A 105 -16.54 -2.63 6.03
N HIS A 106 -15.75 -1.93 5.21
CA HIS A 106 -14.33 -1.67 5.42
C HIS A 106 -14.02 -0.17 5.54
N MET A 107 -15.04 0.68 5.44
CA MET A 107 -14.91 2.12 5.64
C MET A 107 -14.76 2.44 7.13
N ALA A 108 -13.94 3.45 7.42
CA ALA A 108 -13.79 4.05 8.73
C ALA A 108 -13.82 5.58 8.61
N ALA A 109 -14.21 6.26 9.68
CA ALA A 109 -14.13 7.71 9.80
C ALA A 109 -13.21 8.07 10.97
N SER A 110 -12.49 9.19 10.87
CA SER A 110 -11.57 9.65 11.91
C SER A 110 -12.30 10.32 13.08
N GLY A 111 -13.57 10.66 12.91
CA GLY A 111 -14.42 11.32 13.90
C GLY A 111 -15.83 11.57 13.36
N PRO A 112 -16.73 12.15 14.17
CA PRO A 112 -18.01 12.66 13.69
C PRO A 112 -17.80 13.68 12.57
N ASP A 113 -18.59 13.59 11.51
CA ASP A 113 -18.56 14.49 10.34
C ASP A 113 -17.25 14.48 9.52
N GLU A 114 -16.33 13.53 9.76
CA GLU A 114 -15.15 13.31 8.93
C GLU A 114 -15.48 12.37 7.74
N PRO A 115 -14.87 12.58 6.56
CA PRO A 115 -15.17 11.79 5.37
C PRO A 115 -14.80 10.32 5.58
N LEU A 116 -15.60 9.43 4.99
CA LEU A 116 -15.36 8.00 5.02
C LEU A 116 -14.12 7.66 4.19
N LYS A 117 -13.21 6.88 4.78
CA LYS A 117 -12.00 6.41 4.13
C LYS A 117 -11.85 4.91 4.27
N VAL A 118 -11.09 4.32 3.37
CA VAL A 118 -10.71 2.90 3.45
C VAL A 118 -9.20 2.81 3.54
N ARG A 119 -8.71 2.11 4.56
CA ARG A 119 -7.29 1.82 4.75
C ARG A 119 -7.05 0.36 4.46
N MET A 120 -6.25 0.07 3.44
CA MET A 120 -5.85 -1.30 3.10
C MET A 120 -4.34 -1.48 3.30
N ARG A 121 -3.94 -2.65 3.77
CA ARG A 121 -2.54 -3.01 3.94
C ARG A 121 -2.26 -4.37 3.34
N LEU A 122 -1.27 -4.42 2.45
CA LEU A 122 -0.60 -5.64 2.05
C LEU A 122 0.56 -5.89 3.02
N VAL A 123 0.61 -7.10 3.57
CA VAL A 123 1.73 -7.63 4.35
C VAL A 123 2.25 -8.83 3.59
N ALA A 124 3.54 -8.83 3.25
CA ALA A 124 4.18 -9.99 2.65
C ALA A 124 5.38 -10.41 3.49
N ARG A 125 5.49 -11.70 3.79
CA ARG A 125 6.59 -12.28 4.57
C ARG A 125 7.38 -13.24 3.69
N TRP A 126 8.69 -13.04 3.63
CA TRP A 126 9.59 -13.97 2.97
C TRP A 126 9.99 -15.09 3.93
N ILE A 127 9.89 -16.34 3.48
CA ILE A 127 10.24 -17.54 4.23
C ILE A 127 11.33 -18.28 3.46
N GLU A 128 12.43 -18.55 4.15
CA GLU A 128 13.48 -19.43 3.66
C GLU A 128 12.99 -20.88 3.67
N ASP A 129 12.89 -21.48 2.49
CA ASP A 129 12.42 -22.86 2.29
C ASP A 129 13.48 -23.77 1.62
N GLY A 130 14.72 -23.28 1.51
CA GLY A 130 15.83 -23.98 0.85
C GLY A 130 15.91 -23.76 -0.67
N THR A 131 15.00 -22.99 -1.27
CA THR A 131 15.10 -22.56 -2.67
C THR A 131 15.76 -21.17 -2.81
N PRO A 132 16.35 -20.83 -3.97
CA PRO A 132 16.97 -19.51 -4.17
C PRO A 132 16.00 -18.33 -4.00
N ASP A 133 14.73 -18.54 -4.36
CA ASP A 133 13.69 -17.51 -4.31
C ASP A 133 12.91 -17.53 -2.99
N GLY A 134 13.00 -18.60 -2.20
CA GLY A 134 12.17 -18.81 -1.01
C GLY A 134 10.67 -18.87 -1.34
N THR A 135 9.85 -18.85 -0.30
CA THR A 135 8.39 -18.71 -0.42
C THR A 135 7.98 -17.34 0.12
N VAL A 136 7.02 -16.69 -0.54
CA VAL A 136 6.41 -15.45 -0.03
C VAL A 136 4.97 -15.74 0.38
N GLU A 137 4.66 -15.46 1.64
CA GLU A 137 3.30 -15.46 2.15
C GLU A 137 2.75 -14.03 2.06
N GLU A 138 1.63 -13.84 1.35
CA GLU A 138 0.98 -12.55 1.14
C GLU A 138 -0.37 -12.51 1.84
N ASP A 139 -0.69 -11.38 2.48
CA ASP A 139 -1.98 -11.13 3.11
C ASP A 139 -2.41 -9.68 2.91
N ILE A 140 -3.64 -9.47 2.44
CA ILE A 140 -4.23 -8.14 2.24
C ILE A 140 -5.36 -7.97 3.25
N ARG A 141 -5.27 -6.92 4.06
CA ARG A 141 -6.21 -6.64 5.15
C ARG A 141 -6.80 -5.25 5.04
N TRP A 142 -8.03 -5.12 5.50
CA TRP A 142 -8.67 -3.84 5.75
C TRP A 142 -8.41 -3.41 7.19
N ILE A 143 -7.93 -2.19 7.38
CA ILE A 143 -7.67 -1.60 8.68
C ILE A 143 -8.86 -0.70 9.03
N THR A 144 -9.62 -1.09 10.05
CA THR A 144 -10.87 -0.40 10.44
C THR A 144 -10.63 0.81 11.36
N THR A 145 -9.37 1.17 11.60
CA THR A 145 -8.96 2.34 12.37
C THR A 145 -8.12 3.29 11.51
N LEU A 146 -8.47 4.58 11.54
CA LEU A 146 -7.73 5.64 10.85
C LEU A 146 -6.70 6.34 11.73
N GLY A 147 -6.61 5.96 13.02
CA GLY A 147 -5.57 6.46 13.91
C GLY A 147 -4.16 6.01 13.50
N ASN A 148 -3.16 6.80 13.87
CA ASN A 148 -1.73 6.49 13.70
C ASN A 148 -1.21 5.40 14.66
N GLU A 149 -2.10 4.70 15.37
CA GLU A 149 -1.70 3.60 16.24
C GLU A 149 -1.33 2.39 15.38
N LEU A 150 -0.02 2.12 15.36
CA LEU A 150 0.63 0.94 14.77
C LEU A 150 0.49 -0.28 15.67
#